data_AF-A0A238U7V5-F1
#
_entry.id   AF-A0A238U7V5-F1
#
_cell.length_a   1.000
_cell.length_b   1.000
_cell.length_c   1.000
_cell.angle_alpha   90.00
_cell.angle_beta   90.00
_cell.angle_gamma   90.00
#
_symmetry.space_group_name_H-M   'P 1'
#
loop_
_entity.id
_entity.type
_entity.pdbx_description
1 polymer ?
#
loop_
_entity_poly.entity_id
_entity_poly.type
_entity_poly.pdbx_seq_one_letter_code
_entity_poly.pdbx_strand_id
1 'polypeptide(L)'
;MDWIKINVNILEFIKTGKFGFLKLGEEKDEIINQKFPPEDWLNNETIESSKIWRYGNIELHFNDGNKLSGIFSDYVSHINCGERITISNWWIIPNDKKPPNLIDTIIELNILRIDFTKKYITPGYIELKLSNGV
;
A
#
# COMPACT_ATOMS: atom_id res chain seq x y z
N MET A 1 -5.13 -25.47 4.68
CA MET A 1 -5.64 -24.42 5.58
C MET A 1 -6.03 -23.26 4.67
N ASP A 2 -7.26 -22.77 4.72
CA ASP A 2 -7.72 -21.76 3.76
C ASP A 2 -7.31 -20.37 4.24
N TRP A 3 -6.32 -19.79 3.55
CA TRP A 3 -5.86 -18.42 3.79
C TRP A 3 -6.80 -17.42 3.14
N ILE A 4 -6.91 -16.23 3.75
CA ILE A 4 -7.71 -15.16 3.18
C ILE A 4 -6.91 -14.45 2.09
N LYS A 5 -7.62 -14.05 1.03
CA LYS A 5 -7.14 -13.15 0.00
C LYS A 5 -7.83 -11.80 0.15
N ILE A 6 -7.06 -10.71 0.16
CA ILE A 6 -7.61 -9.35 0.26
C ILE A 6 -7.62 -8.67 -1.10
N ASN A 7 -8.69 -7.94 -1.39
CA ASN A 7 -8.72 -7.00 -2.50
C ASN A 7 -8.56 -5.57 -1.96
N VAL A 8 -7.50 -4.90 -2.38
CA VAL A 8 -7.22 -3.50 -2.07
C VAL A 8 -7.69 -2.65 -3.23
N ASN A 9 -8.62 -1.74 -2.96
CA ASN A 9 -9.06 -0.75 -3.93
C ASN A 9 -8.23 0.52 -3.73
N ILE A 10 -7.37 0.88 -4.69
CA ILE A 10 -6.47 2.04 -4.54
C ILE A 10 -7.24 3.34 -4.32
N LEU A 11 -8.42 3.49 -4.92
CA LEU A 11 -9.25 4.66 -4.69
C LEU A 11 -9.77 4.73 -3.25
N GLU A 12 -10.21 3.59 -2.69
CA GLU A 12 -10.65 3.52 -1.29
C GLU A 12 -9.47 3.74 -0.34
N PHE A 13 -8.33 3.12 -0.61
CA PHE A 13 -7.10 3.29 0.16
C PHE A 13 -6.67 4.75 0.18
N ILE A 14 -6.60 5.41 -0.97
CA ILE A 14 -6.27 6.84 -1.04
C ILE A 14 -7.27 7.69 -0.28
N LYS A 15 -8.57 7.39 -0.34
CA LYS A 15 -9.61 8.17 0.33
C LYS A 15 -9.66 7.99 1.84
N THR A 16 -9.33 6.80 2.34
CA THR A 16 -9.66 6.37 3.71
C THR A 16 -8.50 5.80 4.51
N GLY A 17 -7.37 5.48 3.87
CA GLY A 17 -6.23 4.77 4.46
C GLY A 17 -6.44 3.26 4.58
N LYS A 18 -7.61 2.74 4.20
CA LYS A 18 -7.96 1.34 4.38
C LYS A 18 -7.24 0.44 3.37
N PHE A 19 -6.45 -0.50 3.89
CA PHE A 19 -5.76 -1.52 3.10
C PHE A 19 -6.35 -2.90 3.41
N GLY A 20 -7.50 -3.21 2.79
CA GLY A 20 -8.26 -4.41 3.13
C GLY A 20 -8.81 -4.33 4.56
N PHE A 21 -8.47 -5.30 5.41
CA PHE A 21 -8.83 -5.29 6.83
C PHE A 21 -7.68 -4.84 7.75
N LEU A 22 -6.44 -4.75 7.23
CA LEU A 22 -5.25 -4.46 8.02
C LEU A 22 -5.31 -3.05 8.62
N LYS A 23 -4.88 -2.94 9.86
CA LYS A 23 -4.81 -1.68 10.61
C LYS A 23 -3.43 -1.50 11.23
N LEU A 24 -2.91 -0.28 11.15
CA LEU A 24 -1.71 0.07 11.88
C LEU A 24 -1.92 -0.14 13.38
N GLY A 25 -0.92 -0.70 14.05
CA GLY A 25 -0.95 -1.06 15.46
C GLY A 25 -1.37 -2.50 15.75
N GLU A 26 -1.91 -3.25 14.78
CA GLU A 26 -2.21 -4.68 14.94
C GLU A 26 -0.94 -5.50 15.19
N GLU A 27 -1.05 -6.49 16.06
CA GLU A 27 0.03 -7.42 16.37
C GLU A 27 0.13 -8.52 15.31
N LYS A 28 1.33 -9.06 15.08
CA LYS A 28 1.57 -10.17 14.14
C LYS A 28 0.60 -11.35 14.35
N ASP A 29 0.37 -11.73 15.60
CA ASP A 29 -0.51 -12.84 15.96
C ASP A 29 -1.96 -12.54 15.59
N GLU A 30 -2.42 -11.30 15.72
CA GLU A 30 -3.76 -10.88 15.29
C GLU A 30 -3.92 -11.04 13.77
N ILE A 31 -2.92 -10.65 12.99
CA ILE A 31 -2.92 -10.78 11.52
C ILE A 31 -2.91 -12.26 11.10
N ILE A 32 -2.12 -13.10 11.79
CA ILE A 32 -2.09 -14.56 11.54
C ILE A 32 -3.43 -15.20 11.90
N ASN A 33 -4.04 -14.81 13.03
CA ASN A 33 -5.35 -15.31 13.47
C ASN A 33 -6.48 -14.90 12.51
N GLN A 34 -6.32 -13.78 11.80
CA GLN A 34 -7.16 -13.38 10.67
C GLN A 34 -6.90 -14.20 9.40
N LYS A 35 -6.13 -15.30 9.49
CA LYS A 35 -5.75 -16.21 8.39
C LYS A 35 -4.96 -15.52 7.28
N PHE A 36 -4.13 -14.55 7.64
CA PHE A 36 -3.33 -13.78 6.70
C PHE A 36 -1.83 -13.76 7.08
N PRO A 37 -1.16 -14.92 7.18
CA PRO A 37 0.28 -14.95 7.45
C PRO A 37 1.08 -14.24 6.34
N PRO A 38 2.39 -14.01 6.50
CA PRO A 38 3.25 -13.61 5.37
C PRO A 38 3.33 -14.72 4.31
N GLU A 39 3.69 -14.34 3.09
CA GLU A 39 4.14 -15.29 2.05
C GLU A 39 5.66 -15.47 2.08
N ASP A 40 6.38 -14.43 2.47
CA ASP A 40 7.84 -14.39 2.59
C ASP A 40 8.27 -13.37 3.67
N TRP A 41 9.53 -13.37 4.07
CA TRP A 41 10.11 -12.44 5.07
C TRP A 41 11.61 -12.25 4.84
N LEU A 42 12.19 -11.18 5.39
CA LEU A 42 13.57 -10.77 5.10
C LEU A 42 14.59 -11.20 6.19
N ASN A 43 15.87 -10.96 5.89
CA ASN A 43 17.02 -11.01 6.82
C ASN A 43 17.38 -12.39 7.40
N ASN A 44 16.99 -13.49 6.75
CA ASN A 44 17.19 -14.86 7.28
C ASN A 44 16.60 -15.03 8.69
N GLU A 45 15.55 -14.27 9.00
CA GLU A 45 14.84 -14.33 10.26
C GLU A 45 13.81 -15.48 10.23
N THR A 46 13.05 -15.62 11.31
CA THR A 46 11.82 -16.41 11.34
C THR A 46 10.61 -15.51 11.14
N ILE A 47 9.44 -16.08 10.88
CA ILE A 47 8.18 -15.30 10.77
C ILE A 47 7.96 -14.43 12.02
N GLU A 48 8.25 -14.98 13.20
CA GLU A 48 8.04 -14.33 14.49
C GLU A 48 9.03 -13.19 14.70
N SER A 49 10.31 -13.43 14.38
CA SER A 49 11.38 -12.45 14.60
C SER A 49 11.43 -11.36 13.52
N SER A 50 10.95 -11.66 12.30
CA SER A 50 11.16 -10.74 11.18
C SER A 50 10.37 -9.45 11.26
N LYS A 51 11.05 -8.30 11.15
CA LYS A 51 10.38 -7.00 11.14
C LYS A 51 9.70 -6.66 9.82
N ILE A 52 9.89 -7.48 8.79
CA ILE A 52 9.33 -7.23 7.46
C ILE A 52 8.71 -8.51 6.93
N TRP A 53 7.39 -8.48 6.77
CA TRP A 53 6.62 -9.53 6.11
C TRP A 53 6.30 -9.12 4.68
N ARG A 54 6.29 -10.07 3.75
CA ARG A 54 6.12 -9.82 2.32
C ARG A 54 4.96 -10.57 1.72
N TYR A 55 4.34 -9.91 0.74
CA TYR A 55 3.29 -10.40 -0.15
C TYR A 55 3.67 -9.94 -1.56
N GLY A 56 4.45 -10.78 -2.26
CA GLY A 56 5.22 -10.33 -3.42
C GLY A 56 6.22 -9.22 -3.04
N ASN A 57 6.00 -8.00 -3.54
CA ASN A 57 6.80 -6.81 -3.21
C ASN A 57 6.03 -5.73 -2.44
N ILE A 58 4.89 -6.11 -1.86
CA ILE A 58 4.22 -5.34 -0.81
C ILE A 58 4.78 -5.83 0.53
N GLU A 59 5.14 -4.89 1.39
CA GLU A 59 5.80 -5.15 2.66
C GLU A 59 4.95 -4.64 3.82
N LEU A 60 4.78 -5.47 4.84
CA LEU A 60 4.28 -5.07 6.15
C LEU A 60 5.47 -4.91 7.09
N HIS A 61 5.67 -3.69 7.58
CA HIS A 61 6.76 -3.35 8.49
C HIS A 61 6.26 -3.35 9.93
N PHE A 62 7.01 -3.97 10.82
CA PHE A 62 6.69 -4.08 12.24
C PHE A 62 7.72 -3.32 13.08
N ASN A 63 7.24 -2.64 14.12
CA ASN A 63 8.11 -2.00 15.10
C ASN A 63 8.69 -3.03 16.10
N ASP A 64 9.51 -2.56 17.04
CA ASP A 64 10.15 -3.40 18.07
C ASP A 64 9.14 -4.14 18.97
N GLY A 65 7.89 -3.67 19.03
CA GLY A 65 6.79 -4.32 19.74
C GLY A 65 5.98 -5.29 18.88
N ASN A 66 6.47 -5.68 17.69
CA ASN A 66 5.77 -6.55 16.73
C ASN A 66 4.40 -6.03 16.27
N LYS A 67 4.21 -4.70 16.28
CA LYS A 67 2.99 -4.04 15.79
C LYS A 67 3.20 -3.48 14.40
N LEU A 68 2.21 -3.67 13.53
CA LEU A 68 2.21 -3.16 12.17
C LEU A 68 2.36 -1.63 12.19
N SER A 69 3.51 -1.13 11.74
CA SER A 69 3.83 0.30 11.71
C SER A 69 3.72 0.92 10.32
N GLY A 70 3.69 0.11 9.27
CA GLY A 70 3.43 0.61 7.92
C GLY A 70 3.31 -0.47 6.86
N ILE A 71 2.78 -0.05 5.71
CA ILE A 71 2.57 -0.88 4.52
C ILE A 71 3.30 -0.18 3.37
N PHE A 72 4.27 -0.86 2.77
CA PHE A 72 5.23 -0.25 1.85
C PHE A 72 5.37 -1.02 0.55
N SER A 73 5.75 -0.30 -0.51
CA SER A 73 6.33 -0.89 -1.71
C SER A 73 7.14 0.19 -2.43
N ASP A 74 8.44 -0.07 -2.63
CA ASP A 74 9.31 0.79 -3.44
C ASP A 74 9.12 0.56 -4.96
N TYR A 75 8.30 -0.43 -5.32
CA TYR A 75 8.12 -0.90 -6.69
C TYR A 75 6.84 -0.36 -7.33
N VAL A 76 6.52 0.92 -7.13
CA VAL A 76 5.26 1.55 -7.61
C VAL A 76 5.03 1.37 -9.13
N SER A 77 6.10 1.21 -9.91
CA SER A 77 6.01 0.95 -11.35
C SER A 77 5.60 -0.48 -11.70
N HIS A 78 5.87 -1.45 -10.83
CA HIS A 78 5.70 -2.89 -11.03
C HIS A 78 5.34 -3.57 -9.69
N ILE A 79 4.08 -3.42 -9.25
CA ILE A 79 3.63 -3.98 -7.97
C ILE A 79 3.27 -5.46 -8.18
N ASN A 80 4.02 -6.33 -7.53
CA ASN A 80 3.71 -7.74 -7.37
C ASN A 80 2.99 -7.94 -6.03
N CYS A 81 1.73 -8.33 -6.09
CA CYS A 81 0.87 -8.49 -4.91
C CYS A 81 0.99 -9.87 -4.25
N GLY A 82 1.85 -10.75 -4.76
CA GLY A 82 1.89 -12.14 -4.30
C GLY A 82 0.59 -12.88 -4.64
N GLU A 83 0.25 -13.88 -3.83
CA GLU A 83 -0.94 -14.71 -4.02
C GLU A 83 -2.15 -14.20 -3.22
N ARG A 84 -1.91 -13.53 -2.09
CA ARG A 84 -2.91 -13.16 -1.07
C ARG A 84 -3.38 -11.71 -1.17
N ILE A 85 -2.74 -10.86 -1.98
CA ILE A 85 -3.24 -9.51 -2.27
C ILE A 85 -3.65 -9.43 -3.74
N THR A 86 -4.78 -8.79 -4.00
CA THR A 86 -5.12 -8.24 -5.31
C THR A 86 -5.35 -6.76 -5.18
N ILE A 87 -4.96 -6.00 -6.20
CA ILE A 87 -5.24 -4.57 -6.28
C ILE A 87 -6.26 -4.32 -7.40
N SER A 88 -7.20 -3.42 -7.12
CA SER A 88 -8.19 -2.89 -8.06
C SER A 88 -8.10 -1.37 -8.16
N ASN A 89 -8.67 -0.79 -9.23
CA ASN A 89 -8.65 0.65 -9.49
C ASN A 89 -7.24 1.26 -9.57
N TRP A 90 -6.42 0.73 -10.46
CA TRP A 90 -5.03 1.15 -10.77
C TRP A 90 -4.91 2.55 -11.42
N TRP A 91 -5.78 3.51 -11.10
CA TRP A 91 -5.87 4.78 -11.81
C TRP A 91 -4.62 5.66 -11.66
N ILE A 92 -3.93 5.59 -10.51
CA ILE A 92 -2.71 6.36 -10.22
C ILE A 92 -1.45 5.50 -10.14
N ILE A 93 -1.59 4.17 -10.08
CA ILE A 93 -0.46 3.24 -10.01
C ILE A 93 -0.33 2.58 -11.38
N PRO A 94 0.76 2.84 -12.13
CA PRO A 94 0.88 2.40 -13.51
C PRO A 94 0.89 0.87 -13.65
N ASN A 95 1.66 0.16 -12.82
CA ASN A 95 1.77 -1.30 -12.81
C ASN A 95 1.84 -1.93 -14.21
N ASP A 96 2.99 -1.79 -14.87
CA ASP A 96 3.23 -2.15 -16.28
C ASP A 96 2.46 -1.33 -17.33
N LYS A 97 1.64 -0.37 -16.94
CA LYS A 97 0.98 0.58 -17.85
C LYS A 97 1.75 1.90 -17.95
N LYS A 98 1.27 2.76 -18.86
CA LYS A 98 1.81 4.12 -19.02
C LYS A 98 1.75 4.86 -17.67
N PRO A 99 2.86 5.47 -17.20
CA PRO A 99 2.87 6.31 -16.03
C PRO A 99 1.83 7.42 -16.12
N PRO A 100 1.11 7.73 -15.01
CA PRO A 100 0.24 8.89 -14.99
C PRO A 100 1.07 10.16 -15.19
N ASN A 101 0.51 11.12 -15.92
CA ASN A 101 1.11 12.45 -16.02
C ASN A 101 0.31 13.44 -15.19
N LEU A 102 0.96 14.56 -14.84
CA LEU A 102 0.41 15.55 -13.94
C LEU A 102 -0.96 16.09 -14.38
N ILE A 103 -1.17 16.32 -15.67
CA ILE A 103 -2.42 16.92 -16.18
C ILE A 103 -3.56 15.92 -16.01
N ASP A 104 -3.38 14.69 -16.49
CA ASP A 104 -4.39 13.64 -16.38
C ASP A 104 -4.68 13.29 -14.92
N THR A 105 -3.66 13.25 -14.06
CA THR A 105 -3.83 13.05 -12.61
C THR A 105 -4.69 14.14 -11.98
N ILE A 106 -4.45 15.42 -12.32
CA ILE A 106 -5.24 16.55 -11.79
C ILE A 106 -6.69 16.47 -12.26
N ILE A 107 -6.93 16.14 -13.53
CA ILE A 107 -8.27 15.99 -14.09
C ILE A 107 -9.02 14.88 -13.34
N GLU A 108 -8.39 13.71 -13.17
CA GLU A 108 -8.99 12.58 -12.49
C GLU A 108 -9.29 12.88 -11.02
N LEU A 109 -8.37 13.53 -10.29
CA LEU A 109 -8.60 13.98 -8.91
C LEU A 109 -9.84 14.88 -8.79
N ASN A 110 -10.01 15.82 -9.73
CA ASN A 110 -11.19 16.70 -9.76
C ASN A 110 -12.49 15.94 -10.07
N ILE A 111 -12.47 14.99 -11.02
CA ILE A 111 -13.61 14.12 -11.32
C ILE A 111 -14.02 13.31 -10.09
N LEU A 112 -13.03 12.77 -9.37
CA LEU A 112 -13.22 11.97 -8.16
C LEU A 112 -13.56 12.80 -6.92
N ARG A 113 -13.55 14.14 -7.05
CA ARG A 113 -13.75 15.14 -5.97
C ARG A 113 -12.80 14.90 -4.79
N ILE A 114 -11.52 14.68 -5.10
CA ILE A 114 -10.46 14.55 -4.11
C ILE A 114 -9.71 15.88 -4.08
N ASP A 115 -9.82 16.59 -2.97
CA ASP A 115 -9.12 17.85 -2.78
C ASP A 115 -7.62 17.63 -2.61
N PHE A 116 -6.81 18.45 -3.27
CA PHE A 116 -5.35 18.37 -3.19
C PHE A 116 -4.72 19.77 -3.21
N THR A 117 -3.52 19.84 -2.64
CA THR A 117 -2.63 21.00 -2.76
C THR A 117 -1.51 20.66 -3.73
N LYS A 118 -1.11 21.64 -4.54
CA LYS A 118 -0.01 21.51 -5.50
C LYS A 118 1.14 22.40 -5.07
N LYS A 119 2.33 21.83 -4.94
CA LYS A 119 3.57 22.56 -4.63
C LYS A 119 4.63 22.32 -5.69
N TYR A 120 5.33 23.38 -6.05
CA TYR A 120 6.51 23.33 -6.89
C TYR A 120 7.72 23.32 -5.96
N ILE A 121 8.40 22.19 -5.88
CA ILE A 121 9.50 22.01 -4.94
C ILE A 121 10.81 22.48 -5.58
N THR A 122 11.12 21.94 -6.77
CA THR A 122 12.23 22.37 -7.62
C THR A 122 11.82 22.21 -9.09
N PRO A 123 12.55 22.79 -10.06
CA PRO A 123 12.29 22.54 -11.47
C PRO A 123 12.22 21.03 -11.76
N GLY A 124 11.12 20.59 -12.38
CA GLY A 124 10.86 19.17 -12.68
C GLY A 124 10.29 18.34 -11.54
N TYR A 125 10.16 18.88 -10.31
CA TYR A 125 9.60 18.17 -9.16
C TYR A 125 8.38 18.90 -8.59
N ILE A 126 7.22 18.25 -8.71
CA ILE A 126 5.92 18.75 -8.26
C ILE A 126 5.35 17.76 -7.26
N GLU A 127 4.91 18.27 -6.13
CA GLU A 127 4.17 17.51 -5.12
C GLU A 127 2.68 17.81 -5.27
N LEU A 128 1.87 16.74 -5.36
CA LEU A 128 0.44 16.81 -5.11
C LEU A 128 0.17 16.15 -3.76
N LYS A 129 -0.28 16.94 -2.78
CA LYS A 129 -0.63 16.44 -1.45
C LYS A 129 -2.13 16.45 -1.28
N LEU A 130 -2.73 15.27 -1.07
CA LEU A 130 -4.16 15.12 -0.85
C LEU A 130 -4.56 15.72 0.51
N SER A 131 -5.74 16.32 0.56
CA SER A 131 -6.19 17.09 1.74
C SER A 131 -6.91 16.23 2.78
N ASN A 132 -7.18 14.96 2.47
CA ASN A 132 -7.89 14.04 3.34
C ASN A 132 -7.05 13.49 4.50
N GLY A 133 -5.77 13.87 4.61
CA GLY A 133 -4.93 13.61 5.78
C GLY A 133 -4.62 12.12 6.02
N VAL A 134 -4.88 11.28 5.02
CA VAL A 134 -4.48 9.88 4.98
C VAL A 134 -2.99 9.78 4.64
#